data_AF-A0A5B9EMQ7-F1
#
_entry.id   AF-A0A5B9EMQ7-F1
#
_cell.length_a   1.000
_cell.length_b   1.000
_cell.length_c   1.000
_cell.angle_alpha   90.00
_cell.angle_beta   90.00
_cell.angle_gamma   90.00
#
_symmetry.space_group_name_H-M   'P 1'
#
loop_
_entity.id
_entity.type
_entity.pdbx_description
1 polymer ?
#
loop_
_entity_poly.entity_id
_entity_poly.type
_entity_poly.pdbx_seq_one_letter_code
_entity_poly.pdbx_strand_id
1 'polypeptide(L)'
;MVAKSFILSALFFAAQSSVVYAQSSTALIDRQLLDQIDFRDAAFSVCFEQRSCEVGVSIPRSSSNDPLELTVAVAAERDTGILEGWQPAELYWDPVDGFGVLGGGQNDEIDFNERLTISLSEPLNIQGMWFSDMFIGEQSNYGVSYTEQEDLEAADVVASLTGVMVFERRVTGQVVVPDDPFNVVVSDDFVEGGDARNRVLIDEGIVTFLIEDETQGSPRIIRAAVGEIDPSKLDIFAGAEIVDIDPATLLGETEFAPLLAAGLRNQLMMERMVTNQINLAAWHTEASRQRLISSVPNGEVGTVLNVATTVDQLVFSAELMTSNDYSVAGLVVEN
;
A
#
# COMPACT_ATOMS: atom_id res chain seq x y z
N MET A 1 51.19 -32.12 14.93
CA MET A 1 50.10 -31.42 15.65
C MET A 1 49.71 -30.23 14.81
N VAL A 2 48.49 -30.24 14.30
CA VAL A 2 47.99 -29.35 13.26
C VAL A 2 47.36 -28.14 13.91
N ALA A 3 47.87 -26.95 13.62
CA ALA A 3 47.20 -25.69 13.92
C ALA A 3 46.08 -25.50 12.88
N LYS A 4 44.83 -25.45 13.35
CA LYS A 4 43.68 -24.97 12.55
C LYS A 4 43.15 -23.72 13.25
N SER A 5 43.59 -22.55 12.81
CA SER A 5 42.83 -21.31 12.98
C SER A 5 41.98 -21.14 11.75
N PHE A 6 40.67 -21.30 11.90
CA PHE A 6 39.68 -20.86 10.92
C PHE A 6 39.51 -19.36 11.09
N ILE A 7 39.94 -18.58 10.10
CA ILE A 7 39.55 -17.19 9.95
C ILE A 7 38.21 -17.21 9.22
N LEU A 8 37.13 -16.92 9.94
CA LEU A 8 35.80 -16.69 9.38
C LEU A 8 35.76 -15.23 8.93
N SER A 9 36.10 -14.98 7.67
CA SER A 9 35.90 -13.66 7.06
C SER A 9 34.42 -13.50 6.72
N ALA A 10 33.68 -12.83 7.59
CA ALA A 10 32.35 -12.32 7.28
C ALA A 10 32.49 -11.12 6.33
N LEU A 11 32.29 -11.36 5.04
CA LEU A 11 32.08 -10.32 4.05
C LEU A 11 30.64 -9.82 4.21
N PHE A 12 30.46 -8.76 5.00
CA PHE A 12 29.28 -7.91 4.91
C PHE A 12 29.33 -7.17 3.57
N PHE A 13 28.59 -7.66 2.58
CA PHE A 13 28.22 -6.83 1.43
C PHE A 13 27.13 -5.88 1.91
N ALA A 14 27.53 -4.66 2.30
CA ALA A 14 26.61 -3.55 2.36
C ALA A 14 26.15 -3.26 0.92
N ALA A 15 24.92 -3.63 0.58
CA ALA A 15 24.28 -3.17 -0.63
C ALA A 15 24.08 -1.65 -0.48
N GLN A 16 24.97 -0.87 -1.09
CA GLN A 16 24.81 0.57 -1.19
C GLN A 16 23.71 0.85 -2.24
N SER A 17 22.48 1.01 -1.77
CA SER A 17 21.40 1.54 -2.58
C SER A 17 21.73 2.98 -2.97
N SER A 18 21.94 3.22 -4.25
CA SER A 18 22.02 4.58 -4.77
C SER A 18 20.60 5.12 -4.88
N VAL A 19 20.20 5.98 -3.95
CA VAL A 19 18.94 6.73 -4.02
C VAL A 19 19.11 7.79 -5.11
N VAL A 20 18.33 7.67 -6.19
CA VAL A 20 18.41 8.55 -7.36
C VAL A 20 17.31 9.61 -7.24
N TYR A 21 17.75 10.83 -6.93
CA TYR A 21 17.17 12.17 -7.15
C TYR A 21 15.71 12.45 -6.76
N ALA A 22 15.55 13.08 -5.60
CA ALA A 22 14.50 14.07 -5.37
C ALA A 22 14.87 15.38 -6.09
N GLN A 23 14.33 15.60 -7.31
CA GLN A 23 13.88 16.89 -7.86
C GLN A 23 13.62 16.79 -9.39
N SER A 24 12.37 17.09 -9.79
CA SER A 24 11.90 17.48 -11.15
C SER A 24 11.42 16.43 -12.17
N SER A 25 10.64 15.44 -11.75
CA SER A 25 9.37 15.18 -12.48
C SER A 25 8.45 14.30 -11.65
N THR A 26 7.48 14.90 -10.97
CA THR A 26 6.25 14.22 -10.48
C THR A 26 5.59 13.42 -11.62
N ALA A 27 5.69 13.88 -12.87
CA ALA A 27 5.30 13.12 -14.08
C ALA A 27 6.29 11.97 -14.48
N LEU A 28 7.21 11.54 -13.62
CA LEU A 28 8.13 10.43 -13.93
C LEU A 28 7.37 9.10 -14.00
N ILE A 29 6.44 8.90 -13.08
CA ILE A 29 5.58 7.72 -13.03
C ILE A 29 4.85 7.52 -14.36
N ASP A 30 4.18 8.56 -14.88
CA ASP A 30 3.44 8.50 -16.14
C ASP A 30 4.35 8.20 -17.33
N ARG A 31 5.60 8.70 -17.32
CA ARG A 31 6.56 8.43 -18.39
C ARG A 31 7.11 7.00 -18.33
N GLN A 32 7.37 6.49 -17.13
CA GLN A 32 7.95 5.16 -16.95
C GLN A 32 6.92 4.05 -17.08
N LEU A 33 5.66 4.31 -16.71
CA LEU A 33 4.57 3.36 -16.88
C LEU A 33 3.90 3.42 -18.27
N LEU A 34 4.23 4.45 -19.08
CA LEU A 34 3.81 4.49 -20.47
C LEU A 34 4.28 3.24 -21.21
N ASP A 35 3.35 2.52 -21.83
CA ASP A 35 3.60 1.26 -22.54
C ASP A 35 4.20 0.16 -21.64
N GLN A 36 3.93 0.19 -20.32
CA GLN A 36 4.28 -0.85 -19.34
C GLN A 36 3.03 -1.43 -18.68
N ILE A 37 3.17 -2.07 -17.51
CA ILE A 37 2.02 -2.50 -16.69
C ILE A 37 1.64 -1.34 -15.78
N ASP A 38 0.69 -0.52 -16.23
CA ASP A 38 0.11 0.59 -15.46
C ASP A 38 -1.19 0.13 -14.79
N PHE A 39 -1.17 -0.02 -13.46
CA PHE A 39 -2.36 -0.45 -12.73
C PHE A 39 -3.43 0.63 -12.64
N ARG A 40 -3.13 1.88 -13.00
CA ARG A 40 -4.08 2.99 -13.06
C ARG A 40 -4.86 3.00 -14.38
N ASP A 41 -4.50 2.13 -15.34
CA ASP A 41 -5.22 2.00 -16.60
C ASP A 41 -6.66 1.51 -16.36
N ALA A 42 -7.62 2.11 -17.06
CA ALA A 42 -9.03 1.78 -16.93
C ALA A 42 -9.37 0.31 -17.25
N ALA A 43 -8.50 -0.42 -17.95
CA ALA A 43 -8.61 -1.88 -18.12
C ALA A 43 -8.68 -2.63 -16.77
N PHE A 44 -8.01 -2.12 -15.73
CA PHE A 44 -8.02 -2.69 -14.38
C PHE A 44 -9.27 -2.32 -13.56
N SER A 45 -10.14 -1.42 -14.03
CA SER A 45 -11.40 -1.07 -13.34
C SER A 45 -12.32 -2.25 -13.07
N VAL A 46 -12.19 -3.34 -13.83
CA VAL A 46 -12.94 -4.59 -13.62
C VAL A 46 -12.58 -5.30 -12.32
N CYS A 47 -11.47 -4.92 -11.68
CA CYS A 47 -10.99 -5.49 -10.43
C CYS A 47 -11.64 -4.87 -9.19
N PHE A 48 -12.24 -3.69 -9.31
CA PHE A 48 -12.90 -3.01 -8.19
C PHE A 48 -13.98 -3.89 -7.55
N GLU A 49 -13.98 -3.98 -6.22
CA GLU A 49 -14.87 -4.84 -5.40
C GLU A 49 -14.76 -6.35 -5.71
N GLN A 50 -13.72 -6.77 -6.43
CA GLN A 50 -13.43 -8.19 -6.64
C GLN A 50 -12.39 -8.65 -5.63
N ARG A 51 -12.49 -9.91 -5.17
CA ARG A 51 -11.43 -10.49 -4.34
C ARG A 51 -10.16 -10.83 -5.12
N SER A 52 -10.36 -11.08 -6.40
CA SER A 52 -9.32 -11.36 -7.37
C SER A 52 -9.84 -11.07 -8.76
N CYS A 53 -8.97 -10.63 -9.67
CA CYS A 53 -9.29 -10.41 -11.07
C CYS A 53 -8.14 -10.85 -11.98
N GLU A 54 -8.43 -11.01 -13.26
CA GLU A 54 -7.44 -11.25 -14.31
C GLU A 54 -7.65 -10.22 -15.43
N VAL A 55 -6.57 -9.56 -15.84
CA VAL A 55 -6.58 -8.52 -16.87
C VAL A 55 -5.52 -8.83 -17.92
N GLY A 56 -5.91 -8.80 -19.19
CA GLY A 56 -4.97 -8.92 -20.31
C GLY A 56 -4.22 -7.62 -20.54
N VAL A 57 -2.89 -7.70 -20.63
CA VAL A 57 -1.99 -6.56 -20.83
C VAL A 57 -1.10 -6.81 -22.05
N SER A 58 -0.96 -5.77 -22.89
CA SER A 58 -0.12 -5.76 -24.08
C SER A 58 1.04 -4.78 -23.88
N ILE A 59 2.28 -5.29 -23.79
CA ILE A 59 3.48 -4.48 -23.65
C ILE A 59 4.22 -4.40 -25.00
N PRO A 60 4.37 -3.22 -25.61
CA PRO A 60 5.19 -3.04 -26.82
C PRO A 60 6.65 -3.46 -26.59
N ARG A 61 7.21 -4.24 -27.51
CA ARG A 61 8.62 -4.68 -27.44
C ARG A 61 9.48 -3.85 -28.38
N SER A 62 10.58 -3.30 -27.86
CA SER A 62 11.51 -2.46 -28.63
C SER A 62 12.11 -3.17 -29.86
N SER A 63 12.20 -4.50 -29.81
CA SER A 63 12.86 -5.36 -30.79
C SER A 63 11.92 -6.13 -31.71
N SER A 64 10.60 -6.01 -31.55
CA SER A 64 9.59 -6.79 -32.30
C SER A 64 8.36 -5.93 -32.64
N ASN A 65 7.71 -6.23 -33.76
CA ASN A 65 6.40 -5.64 -34.09
C ASN A 65 5.25 -6.36 -33.37
N ASP A 66 5.51 -7.52 -32.79
CA ASP A 66 4.52 -8.28 -32.01
C ASP A 66 4.65 -7.87 -30.53
N PRO A 67 3.59 -7.31 -29.92
CA PRO A 67 3.60 -6.98 -28.50
C PRO A 67 3.68 -8.26 -27.65
N LEU A 68 4.15 -8.09 -26.42
CA LEU A 68 4.06 -9.11 -25.39
C LEU A 68 2.65 -9.10 -24.82
N GLU A 69 1.89 -10.17 -25.04
CA GLU A 69 0.55 -10.35 -24.49
C GLU A 69 0.63 -11.24 -23.25
N LEU A 70 0.21 -10.74 -22.11
CA LEU A 70 0.17 -11.49 -20.86
C LEU A 70 -1.12 -11.25 -20.08
N THR A 71 -1.45 -12.17 -19.18
CA THR A 71 -2.49 -11.96 -18.17
C THR A 71 -1.84 -11.60 -16.85
N VAL A 72 -2.30 -10.51 -16.24
CA VAL A 72 -1.97 -10.14 -14.86
C VAL A 72 -3.15 -10.54 -13.97
N ALA A 73 -2.88 -11.39 -12.99
CA ALA A 73 -3.83 -11.71 -11.94
C ALA A 73 -3.52 -10.87 -10.69
N VAL A 74 -4.54 -10.25 -10.12
CA VAL A 74 -4.45 -9.42 -8.91
C VAL A 74 -5.35 -10.05 -7.86
N ALA A 75 -4.87 -10.17 -6.62
CA ALA A 75 -5.65 -10.67 -5.49
C ALA A 75 -5.32 -9.88 -4.22
N ALA A 76 -6.34 -9.62 -3.40
CA ALA A 76 -6.18 -9.02 -2.09
C ALA A 76 -6.46 -10.04 -0.99
N GLU A 77 -5.68 -9.97 0.09
CA GLU A 77 -5.88 -10.79 1.27
C GLU A 77 -5.72 -9.95 2.53
N ARG A 78 -6.47 -10.30 3.58
CA ARG A 78 -6.42 -9.67 4.90
C ARG A 78 -6.29 -10.73 5.98
N ASP A 79 -5.39 -10.49 6.92
CA ASP A 79 -5.31 -11.22 8.17
C ASP A 79 -6.15 -10.49 9.23
N THR A 80 -7.20 -11.16 9.71
CA THR A 80 -8.08 -10.63 10.76
C THR A 80 -7.71 -11.16 12.14
N GLY A 81 -6.81 -12.16 12.23
CA GLY A 81 -6.51 -12.92 13.46
C GLY A 81 -7.68 -13.67 14.09
N ILE A 82 -8.90 -13.50 13.60
CA ILE A 82 -10.08 -14.26 14.02
C ILE A 82 -10.05 -15.63 13.35
N LEU A 83 -9.66 -15.67 12.08
CA LEU A 83 -9.49 -16.89 11.30
C LEU A 83 -8.00 -17.17 11.11
N GLU A 84 -7.64 -18.45 11.04
CA GLU A 84 -6.25 -18.83 10.82
C GLU A 84 -5.81 -18.47 9.39
N GLY A 85 -4.83 -17.56 9.30
CA GLY A 85 -4.14 -17.16 8.07
C GLY A 85 -4.90 -16.13 7.22
N TRP A 86 -4.23 -15.74 6.13
CA TRP A 86 -4.70 -14.77 5.14
C TRP A 86 -6.05 -15.17 4.52
N GLN A 87 -7.04 -14.29 4.62
CA GLN A 87 -8.37 -14.47 4.06
C GLN A 87 -8.54 -13.59 2.82
N PRO A 88 -9.31 -14.01 1.80
CA PRO A 88 -9.62 -13.15 0.66
C PRO A 88 -10.29 -11.83 1.07
N ALA A 89 -9.72 -10.71 0.65
CA ALA A 89 -10.25 -9.36 0.82
C ALA A 89 -10.67 -8.78 -0.54
N GLU A 90 -11.43 -7.68 -0.56
CA GLU A 90 -11.87 -7.03 -1.80
C GLU A 90 -10.82 -6.01 -2.26
N LEU A 91 -10.61 -5.92 -3.58
CA LEU A 91 -9.70 -4.97 -4.19
C LEU A 91 -10.36 -3.60 -4.28
N TYR A 92 -9.61 -2.58 -3.87
CA TYR A 92 -9.88 -1.22 -4.30
C TYR A 92 -9.05 -0.91 -5.54
N TRP A 93 -9.60 -0.06 -6.40
CA TRP A 93 -8.93 0.41 -7.60
C TRP A 93 -9.42 1.82 -7.95
N ASP A 94 -8.50 2.69 -8.35
CA ASP A 94 -8.84 3.94 -9.01
C ASP A 94 -7.81 4.33 -10.10
N PRO A 95 -8.16 5.30 -10.98
CA PRO A 95 -7.28 5.70 -12.09
C PRO A 95 -6.20 6.73 -11.70
N VAL A 96 -6.08 7.07 -10.41
CA VAL A 96 -5.08 8.01 -9.91
C VAL A 96 -3.92 7.23 -9.28
N ASP A 97 -4.23 6.28 -8.40
CA ASP A 97 -3.28 5.66 -7.47
C ASP A 97 -3.02 4.19 -7.80
N GLY A 98 -4.02 3.49 -8.36
CA GLY A 98 -3.91 2.10 -8.77
C GLY A 98 -4.59 1.19 -7.77
N PHE A 99 -3.87 0.18 -7.24
CA PHE A 99 -4.44 -0.84 -6.37
C PHE A 99 -4.17 -0.61 -4.88
N GLY A 100 -5.23 -0.75 -4.10
CA GLY A 100 -5.21 -0.97 -2.65
C GLY A 100 -6.22 -2.05 -2.25
N VAL A 101 -6.62 -2.08 -0.98
CA VAL A 101 -7.52 -3.07 -0.43
C VAL A 101 -8.76 -2.41 0.18
N LEU A 102 -9.93 -2.76 -0.37
CA LEU A 102 -11.18 -2.24 0.11
C LEU A 102 -11.52 -2.82 1.48
N GLY A 103 -11.97 -1.96 2.38
CA GLY A 103 -12.45 -2.39 3.69
C GLY A 103 -11.43 -2.37 4.82
N GLY A 104 -10.21 -1.88 4.57
CA GLY A 104 -9.12 -1.76 5.54
C GLY A 104 -9.28 -0.61 6.54
N GLY A 105 -8.15 -0.16 7.06
CA GLY A 105 -7.94 1.10 7.74
C GLY A 105 -8.14 2.29 6.80
N GLN A 106 -7.62 2.21 5.57
CA GLN A 106 -7.93 3.11 4.46
C GLN A 106 -8.43 2.32 3.25
N ASN A 107 -9.44 2.82 2.55
CA ASN A 107 -10.17 2.05 1.53
C ASN A 107 -9.35 1.75 0.28
N ASP A 108 -8.38 2.60 0.00
CA ASP A 108 -7.67 2.73 -1.27
C ASP A 108 -6.21 2.32 -1.20
N GLU A 109 -5.78 1.83 -0.05
CA GLU A 109 -4.38 1.59 0.26
C GLU A 109 -4.17 0.20 0.89
N ILE A 110 -2.93 -0.16 1.26
CA ILE A 110 -2.58 -1.47 1.83
C ILE A 110 -2.10 -1.33 3.28
N ASP A 111 -2.91 -1.83 4.22
CA ASP A 111 -2.56 -1.87 5.64
C ASP A 111 -1.58 -2.99 6.01
N PHE A 112 -1.05 -2.94 7.23
CA PHE A 112 -0.10 -3.94 7.75
C PHE A 112 -0.68 -5.36 7.87
N ASN A 113 -1.99 -5.49 8.01
CA ASN A 113 -2.68 -6.77 8.05
C ASN A 113 -3.28 -7.14 6.70
N GLU A 114 -2.86 -6.45 5.64
CA GLU A 114 -3.32 -6.64 4.28
C GLU A 114 -2.14 -6.95 3.37
N ARG A 115 -2.44 -7.59 2.26
CA ARG A 115 -1.47 -7.78 1.19
C ARG A 115 -2.14 -7.83 -0.17
N LEU A 116 -1.42 -7.31 -1.15
CA LEU A 116 -1.76 -7.41 -2.56
C LEU A 116 -0.81 -8.39 -3.23
N THR A 117 -1.35 -9.38 -3.94
CA THR A 117 -0.58 -10.33 -4.73
C THR A 117 -0.81 -10.08 -6.22
N ILE A 118 0.28 -9.83 -6.94
CA ILE A 118 0.33 -9.75 -8.40
C ILE A 118 0.96 -11.02 -8.94
N SER A 119 0.25 -11.75 -9.79
CA SER A 119 0.77 -12.94 -10.48
C SER A 119 0.75 -12.73 -11.99
N LEU A 120 1.85 -13.10 -12.65
CA LEU A 120 2.05 -12.93 -14.08
C LEU A 120 1.87 -14.29 -14.77
N SER A 121 1.11 -14.33 -15.86
CA SER A 121 0.87 -15.58 -16.61
C SER A 121 2.14 -16.22 -17.18
N GLU A 122 3.20 -15.42 -17.32
CA GLU A 122 4.53 -15.86 -17.67
C GLU A 122 5.59 -15.02 -16.93
N PRO A 123 6.78 -15.57 -16.65
CA PRO A 123 7.81 -14.82 -15.95
C PRO A 123 8.31 -13.60 -16.73
N LEU A 124 8.38 -12.43 -16.07
CA LEU A 124 8.86 -11.18 -16.66
C LEU A 124 10.11 -10.67 -15.94
N ASN A 125 10.98 -10.00 -16.69
CA ASN A 125 12.11 -9.26 -16.12
C ASN A 125 11.63 -7.92 -15.59
N ILE A 126 11.38 -7.82 -14.30
CA ILE A 126 10.99 -6.56 -13.67
C ILE A 126 12.23 -5.71 -13.43
N GLN A 127 12.22 -4.47 -13.90
CA GLN A 127 13.26 -3.46 -13.68
C GLN A 127 12.89 -2.49 -12.57
N GLY A 128 11.59 -2.27 -12.32
CA GLY A 128 11.16 -1.33 -11.31
C GLY A 128 9.68 -1.46 -10.96
N MET A 129 9.28 -0.73 -9.92
CA MET A 129 7.92 -0.69 -9.41
C MET A 129 7.59 0.75 -9.03
N TRP A 130 6.31 1.09 -9.10
CA TRP A 130 5.80 2.40 -8.75
C TRP A 130 4.71 2.28 -7.69
N PHE A 131 4.80 3.19 -6.72
CA PHE A 131 3.86 3.38 -5.64
C PHE A 131 3.35 4.82 -5.66
N SER A 132 2.12 5.04 -5.22
CA SER A 132 1.58 6.34 -4.83
C SER A 132 1.18 6.28 -3.36
N ASP A 133 0.87 7.44 -2.80
CA ASP A 133 0.54 7.56 -1.38
C ASP A 133 1.65 6.95 -0.54
N MET A 134 2.86 7.49 -0.74
CA MET A 134 4.06 7.16 0.03
C MET A 134 4.63 8.45 0.62
N PHE A 135 4.06 8.90 1.72
CA PHE A 135 4.32 10.13 2.43
C PHE A 135 5.07 9.94 3.75
N ILE A 136 5.44 11.09 4.33
CA ILE A 136 6.01 11.27 5.66
C ILE A 136 5.06 12.18 6.45
N GLY A 137 4.73 11.82 7.68
CA GLY A 137 4.09 12.72 8.65
C GLY A 137 2.56 12.74 8.64
N GLU A 138 1.91 11.72 8.10
CA GLU A 138 0.46 11.61 7.98
C GLU A 138 -0.27 11.69 9.34
N GLN A 139 0.34 11.16 10.41
CA GLN A 139 -0.12 11.21 11.81
C GLN A 139 -0.63 12.57 12.27
N SER A 140 -0.02 13.66 11.76
CA SER A 140 -0.39 15.02 12.13
C SER A 140 -1.78 15.43 11.65
N ASN A 141 -2.21 14.93 10.48
CA ASN A 141 -3.56 15.16 9.94
C ASN A 141 -4.64 14.50 10.80
N TYR A 142 -4.28 13.51 11.61
CA TYR A 142 -5.17 12.77 12.48
C TYR A 142 -5.15 13.26 13.94
N GLY A 143 -4.54 14.41 14.21
CA GLY A 143 -4.50 15.02 15.54
C GLY A 143 -3.60 14.28 16.54
N VAL A 144 -2.68 13.45 16.06
CA VAL A 144 -1.68 12.76 16.88
C VAL A 144 -0.38 13.54 16.83
N SER A 145 -0.10 14.30 17.90
CA SER A 145 1.04 15.22 17.97
C SER A 145 2.23 14.68 18.77
N TYR A 146 2.29 13.37 19.02
CA TYR A 146 3.19 12.77 20.00
C TYR A 146 3.84 11.49 19.49
N THR A 147 4.85 11.62 18.64
CA THR A 147 5.83 10.56 18.36
C THR A 147 7.20 11.23 18.15
N GLU A 148 8.28 10.67 18.73
CA GLU A 148 9.66 11.08 18.41
C GLU A 148 10.17 10.41 17.11
N GLN A 149 9.41 9.44 16.58
CA GLN A 149 9.74 8.69 15.37
C GLN A 149 8.97 9.27 14.17
N GLU A 150 9.67 9.54 13.07
CA GLU A 150 9.03 10.01 11.83
C GLU A 150 8.02 8.97 11.34
N ASP A 151 6.75 9.37 11.29
CA ASP A 151 5.67 8.61 10.67
C ASP A 151 5.97 8.44 9.19
N LEU A 152 6.33 7.23 8.78
CA LEU A 152 6.85 6.94 7.45
C LEU A 152 6.06 5.78 6.86
N GLU A 153 5.40 6.04 5.74
CA GLU A 153 4.76 4.99 4.94
C GLU A 153 5.85 4.11 4.33
N ALA A 154 5.65 2.80 4.40
CA ALA A 154 6.57 1.85 3.80
C ALA A 154 5.85 0.66 3.19
N ALA A 155 6.35 0.25 2.03
CA ALA A 155 5.95 -0.94 1.32
C ALA A 155 7.04 -2.00 1.42
N ASP A 156 6.68 -3.19 1.88
CA ASP A 156 7.51 -4.38 1.78
C ASP A 156 7.07 -5.21 0.58
N VAL A 157 8.03 -5.57 -0.27
CA VAL A 157 7.81 -6.31 -1.50
C VAL A 157 8.61 -7.60 -1.48
N VAL A 158 7.91 -8.72 -1.65
CA VAL A 158 8.51 -10.03 -1.86
C VAL A 158 8.21 -10.48 -3.28
N ALA A 159 9.27 -10.76 -4.06
CA ALA A 159 9.11 -11.32 -5.39
C ALA A 159 9.58 -12.78 -5.43
N SER A 160 8.87 -13.58 -6.21
CA SER A 160 9.21 -14.98 -6.42
C SER A 160 9.19 -15.38 -7.89
N LEU A 161 9.90 -16.46 -8.18
CA LEU A 161 9.87 -17.18 -9.45
C LEU A 161 9.59 -18.65 -9.14
N THR A 162 8.47 -19.19 -9.63
CA THR A 162 8.06 -20.58 -9.40
C THR A 162 7.99 -20.95 -7.90
N GLY A 163 7.56 -20.00 -7.08
CA GLY A 163 7.46 -20.14 -5.61
C GLY A 163 8.79 -20.03 -4.86
N VAL A 164 9.89 -19.71 -5.56
CA VAL A 164 11.19 -19.43 -4.93
C VAL A 164 11.38 -17.91 -4.85
N MET A 165 11.57 -17.38 -3.64
CA MET A 165 11.87 -15.97 -3.42
C MET A 165 13.15 -15.58 -4.18
N VAL A 166 13.06 -14.54 -5.02
CA VAL A 166 14.17 -14.00 -5.80
C VAL A 166 14.70 -12.70 -5.23
N PHE A 167 13.82 -11.85 -4.68
CA PHE A 167 14.23 -10.69 -3.90
C PHE A 167 13.16 -10.31 -2.87
N GLU A 168 13.61 -9.54 -1.89
CA GLU A 168 12.80 -8.82 -0.92
C GLU A 168 13.29 -7.38 -0.89
N ARG A 169 12.37 -6.42 -0.79
CA ARG A 169 12.70 -5.00 -0.78
C ARG A 169 11.71 -4.20 0.04
N ARG A 170 12.24 -3.28 0.85
CA ARG A 170 11.47 -2.20 1.46
C ARG A 170 11.60 -0.91 0.65
N VAL A 171 10.48 -0.23 0.46
CA VAL A 171 10.38 1.10 -0.15
C VAL A 171 9.71 2.01 0.88
N THR A 172 10.15 3.27 0.98
CA THR A 172 9.62 4.21 1.97
C THR A 172 9.26 5.53 1.33
N GLY A 173 8.32 6.24 1.93
CA GLY A 173 7.96 7.60 1.57
C GLY A 173 9.15 8.54 1.57
N GLN A 174 9.08 9.58 0.73
CA GLN A 174 10.16 10.56 0.56
C GLN A 174 9.67 12.00 0.60
N VAL A 175 8.36 12.20 0.62
CA VAL A 175 7.72 13.51 0.52
C VAL A 175 6.80 13.66 1.71
N VAL A 176 6.78 14.84 2.32
CA VAL A 176 5.84 15.11 3.42
C VAL A 176 4.43 15.22 2.84
N VAL A 177 3.46 14.65 3.56
CA VAL A 177 2.04 14.77 3.20
C VAL A 177 1.66 16.25 2.98
N PRO A 178 1.02 16.61 1.86
CA PRO A 178 0.61 17.98 1.63
C PRO A 178 -0.60 18.36 2.50
N ASP A 179 -0.79 19.66 2.74
CA ASP A 179 -1.97 20.17 3.46
C ASP A 179 -3.29 19.91 2.67
N ASP A 180 -3.23 19.92 1.34
CA ASP A 180 -4.36 19.63 0.45
C ASP A 180 -4.07 18.31 -0.32
N PRO A 181 -4.97 17.31 -0.35
CA PRO A 181 -4.72 16.05 -1.04
C PRO A 181 -4.65 16.24 -2.55
N PHE A 182 -3.80 15.47 -3.22
CA PHE A 182 -3.70 15.49 -4.68
C PHE A 182 -5.01 15.09 -5.37
N ASN A 183 -5.75 14.12 -4.84
CA ASN A 183 -7.00 13.63 -5.42
C ASN A 183 -8.09 14.72 -5.50
N VAL A 184 -8.08 15.67 -4.56
CA VAL A 184 -8.95 16.86 -4.59
C VAL A 184 -8.56 17.83 -5.71
N VAL A 185 -7.26 17.90 -6.06
CA VAL A 185 -6.77 18.69 -7.21
C VAL A 185 -7.16 18.06 -8.55
N VAL A 186 -7.31 16.73 -8.60
CA VAL A 186 -7.75 15.98 -9.79
C VAL A 186 -9.26 16.13 -10.00
N SER A 187 -10.07 16.04 -8.95
CA SER A 187 -11.53 16.19 -9.04
C SER A 187 -12.13 16.69 -7.72
N ASP A 188 -13.02 17.68 -7.82
CA ASP A 188 -13.84 18.18 -6.70
C ASP A 188 -14.82 17.12 -6.16
N ASP A 189 -14.94 15.96 -6.83
CA ASP A 189 -15.76 14.84 -6.37
C ASP A 189 -15.12 14.09 -5.19
N PHE A 190 -13.78 14.08 -5.10
CA PHE A 190 -13.05 13.51 -3.96
C PHE A 190 -13.22 14.38 -2.72
N VAL A 191 -13.35 13.73 -1.56
CA VAL A 191 -13.40 14.40 -0.27
C VAL A 191 -12.16 14.02 0.54
N GLU A 192 -11.50 15.04 1.10
CA GLU A 192 -10.38 14.90 2.03
C GLU A 192 -10.76 14.09 3.28
N GLY A 193 -9.85 13.21 3.72
CA GLY A 193 -10.11 12.25 4.80
C GLY A 193 -11.19 11.22 4.44
N GLY A 194 -11.41 11.02 3.13
CA GLY A 194 -12.40 10.10 2.58
C GLY A 194 -11.86 8.72 2.23
N ASP A 195 -10.68 8.42 2.73
CA ASP A 195 -9.90 7.19 2.68
C ASP A 195 -9.98 6.50 4.06
N ALA A 196 -9.81 7.27 5.13
CA ALA A 196 -9.77 6.78 6.50
C ALA A 196 -11.07 6.11 6.97
N ARG A 197 -10.91 4.94 7.61
CA ARG A 197 -11.95 4.15 8.29
C ARG A 197 -11.62 4.03 9.78
N ASN A 198 -10.45 3.48 10.10
CA ASN A 198 -9.90 3.35 11.45
C ASN A 198 -8.38 3.30 11.37
N ARG A 199 -7.66 3.81 12.38
CA ARG A 199 -6.19 3.76 12.39
C ARG A 199 -5.67 3.11 13.66
N VAL A 200 -4.68 2.22 13.50
CA VAL A 200 -3.94 1.63 14.62
C VAL A 200 -2.52 2.19 14.58
N LEU A 201 -2.12 2.84 15.67
CA LEU A 201 -0.76 3.34 15.86
C LEU A 201 -0.12 2.58 17.01
N ILE A 202 1.10 2.09 16.86
CA ILE A 202 1.85 1.48 17.96
C ILE A 202 3.08 2.32 18.22
N ASP A 203 3.20 2.87 19.43
CA ASP A 203 4.32 3.72 19.84
C ASP A 203 4.71 3.50 21.30
N GLU A 204 6.01 3.40 21.60
CA GLU A 204 6.57 3.23 22.95
C GLU A 204 5.86 2.20 23.86
N GLY A 205 5.27 1.16 23.26
CA GLY A 205 4.46 0.20 23.99
C GLY A 205 3.06 0.73 24.35
N ILE A 206 2.45 1.53 23.48
CA ILE A 206 1.05 1.96 23.51
C ILE A 206 0.45 1.75 22.12
N VAL A 207 -0.63 0.98 22.04
CA VAL A 207 -1.49 0.87 20.86
C VAL A 207 -2.58 1.94 20.96
N THR A 208 -2.67 2.80 19.96
CA THR A 208 -3.70 3.82 19.82
C THR A 208 -4.61 3.47 18.64
N PHE A 209 -5.89 3.30 18.90
CA PHE A 209 -6.92 3.18 17.87
C PHE A 209 -7.61 4.54 17.68
N LEU A 210 -7.72 5.00 16.45
CA LEU A 210 -8.61 6.07 16.06
C LEU A 210 -9.80 5.43 15.33
N ILE A 211 -10.99 5.59 15.89
CA ILE A 211 -12.23 5.00 15.39
C ILE A 211 -13.24 6.13 15.24
N GLU A 212 -14.05 6.17 14.18
CA GLU A 212 -15.12 7.18 14.11
C GLU A 212 -16.11 7.05 15.28
N ASP A 213 -16.54 8.19 15.83
CA ASP A 213 -17.70 8.25 16.70
C ASP A 213 -18.81 9.05 16.02
N GLU A 214 -19.73 8.34 15.36
CA GLU A 214 -20.92 8.91 14.72
C GLU A 214 -21.76 9.78 15.69
N THR A 215 -21.62 9.59 17.01
CA THR A 215 -22.39 10.34 18.00
C THR A 215 -21.74 11.66 18.43
N GLN A 216 -20.44 11.83 18.21
CA GLN A 216 -19.67 12.99 18.69
C GLN A 216 -19.09 13.87 17.59
N GLY A 217 -19.09 13.42 16.32
CA GLY A 217 -18.56 14.21 15.20
C GLY A 217 -17.04 14.42 15.26
N SER A 218 -16.35 13.63 16.08
CA SER A 218 -14.90 13.58 16.21
C SER A 218 -14.48 12.12 16.45
N PRO A 219 -13.34 11.65 15.92
CA PRO A 219 -12.90 10.28 16.14
C PRO A 219 -12.69 9.99 17.63
N ARG A 220 -13.16 8.83 18.06
CA ARG A 220 -12.85 8.24 19.35
C ARG A 220 -11.43 7.69 19.32
N ILE A 221 -10.61 8.18 20.25
CA ILE A 221 -9.25 7.70 20.46
C ILE A 221 -9.27 6.68 21.61
N ILE A 222 -8.88 5.44 21.33
CA ILE A 222 -8.67 4.38 22.34
C ILE A 222 -7.16 4.19 22.48
N ARG A 223 -6.62 4.24 23.70
CA ARG A 223 -5.20 3.97 23.96
C ARG A 223 -5.08 2.81 24.92
N ALA A 224 -4.21 1.85 24.60
CA ALA A 224 -3.89 0.70 25.44
C ALA A 224 -2.37 0.56 25.54
N ALA A 225 -1.81 0.56 26.75
CA ALA A 225 -0.41 0.25 26.93
C ALA A 225 -0.17 -1.25 26.64
N VAL A 226 0.77 -1.55 25.75
CA VAL A 226 1.41 -2.85 25.54
C VAL A 226 2.11 -3.23 26.85
N GLY A 227 1.39 -3.94 27.72
CA GLY A 227 1.94 -4.53 28.95
C GLY A 227 1.26 -4.13 30.26
N GLU A 228 0.36 -3.15 30.31
CA GLU A 228 -0.45 -2.89 31.51
C GLU A 228 -1.88 -3.40 31.34
N ILE A 229 -2.12 -4.62 31.84
CA ILE A 229 -3.47 -5.17 32.00
C ILE A 229 -4.20 -4.29 33.02
N ASP A 230 -5.25 -3.59 32.56
CA ASP A 230 -6.14 -2.79 33.40
C ASP A 230 -6.66 -3.66 34.58
N PRO A 231 -6.40 -3.27 35.84
CA PRO A 231 -6.80 -4.05 37.00
C PRO A 231 -8.31 -4.28 37.11
N SER A 232 -9.13 -3.39 36.52
CA SER A 232 -10.58 -3.53 36.47
C SER A 232 -11.07 -4.48 35.38
N LYS A 233 -10.19 -4.84 34.43
CA LYS A 233 -10.42 -5.81 33.35
C LYS A 233 -9.72 -7.15 33.60
N LEU A 234 -8.98 -7.31 34.71
CA LEU A 234 -8.26 -8.53 35.08
C LEU A 234 -9.14 -9.79 35.10
N ASP A 235 -10.42 -9.68 35.48
CA ASP A 235 -11.34 -10.82 35.51
C ASP A 235 -11.65 -11.38 34.10
N ILE A 236 -11.47 -10.57 33.06
CA ILE A 236 -11.62 -10.95 31.66
C ILE A 236 -10.40 -11.76 31.18
N PHE A 237 -9.23 -11.52 31.78
CA PHE A 237 -7.94 -12.14 31.42
C PHE A 237 -7.44 -13.13 32.47
N ALA A 238 -8.29 -13.54 33.42
CA ALA A 238 -7.93 -14.43 34.52
C ALA A 238 -7.57 -15.85 34.00
N GLY A 239 -6.27 -16.15 33.94
CA GLY A 239 -5.72 -17.45 33.52
C GLY A 239 -4.73 -17.38 32.36
N ALA A 240 -4.50 -16.20 31.77
CA ALA A 240 -3.51 -16.01 30.72
C ALA A 240 -2.13 -15.63 31.31
N GLU A 241 -1.14 -16.49 31.11
CA GLU A 241 0.25 -16.31 31.54
C GLU A 241 0.97 -15.50 30.46
N ILE A 242 1.11 -14.18 30.67
CA ILE A 242 1.61 -13.20 29.67
C ILE A 242 0.70 -13.14 28.43
N VAL A 243 -0.16 -12.12 28.36
CA VAL A 243 -0.93 -11.87 27.16
C VAL A 243 -0.01 -11.17 26.16
N ASP A 244 0.63 -11.94 25.26
CA ASP A 244 0.95 -11.42 23.94
C ASP A 244 -0.40 -11.01 23.36
N ILE A 245 -0.68 -9.70 23.34
CA ILE A 245 -1.86 -9.21 22.64
C ILE A 245 -1.51 -9.34 21.18
N ASP A 246 -1.99 -10.41 20.55
CA ASP A 246 -1.97 -10.54 19.11
C ASP A 246 -2.69 -9.29 18.55
N PRO A 247 -1.99 -8.40 17.82
CA PRO A 247 -2.59 -7.21 17.22
C PRO A 247 -3.82 -7.56 16.40
N ALA A 248 -3.83 -8.76 15.81
CA ALA A 248 -4.94 -9.28 15.05
C ALA A 248 -6.22 -9.49 15.90
N THR A 249 -6.07 -9.80 17.20
CA THR A 249 -7.21 -9.84 18.16
C THR A 249 -7.77 -8.46 18.48
N LEU A 250 -6.95 -7.40 18.51
CA LEU A 250 -7.44 -6.03 18.68
C LEU A 250 -8.10 -5.49 17.40
N LEU A 251 -7.64 -5.93 16.23
CA LEU A 251 -8.18 -5.57 14.92
C LEU A 251 -9.53 -6.23 14.62
N GLY A 252 -9.78 -7.42 15.16
CA GLY A 252 -11.12 -8.03 15.12
C GLY A 252 -12.21 -7.18 15.79
N GLU A 253 -11.84 -6.27 16.71
CA GLU A 253 -12.79 -5.31 17.30
C GLU A 253 -13.07 -4.09 16.38
N THR A 254 -12.20 -3.81 15.40
CA THR A 254 -12.39 -2.71 14.43
C THR A 254 -13.01 -3.16 13.10
N GLU A 255 -13.08 -4.46 12.82
CA GLU A 255 -13.68 -5.04 11.59
C GLU A 255 -15.15 -4.59 11.37
N PHE A 256 -15.84 -4.16 12.42
CA PHE A 256 -17.23 -3.67 12.37
C PHE A 256 -17.38 -2.16 12.62
N ALA A 257 -16.27 -1.43 12.72
CA ALA A 257 -16.37 0.02 12.89
C ALA A 257 -16.92 0.64 11.59
N PRO A 258 -17.91 1.55 11.70
CA PRO A 258 -18.50 2.18 10.54
C PRO A 258 -17.46 3.02 9.78
N LEU A 259 -17.66 3.09 8.47
CA LEU A 259 -16.95 3.98 7.57
C LEU A 259 -17.09 5.44 7.99
N LEU A 260 -16.00 6.22 7.92
CA LEU A 260 -16.10 7.67 7.89
C LEU A 260 -17.07 8.11 6.79
N ALA A 261 -17.90 9.12 7.05
CA ALA A 261 -18.84 9.62 6.06
C ALA A 261 -18.17 10.04 4.74
N ALA A 262 -16.92 10.51 4.81
CA ALA A 262 -16.07 10.80 3.66
C ALA A 262 -15.60 9.50 2.97
N GLY A 263 -15.13 8.52 3.75
CA GLY A 263 -14.85 7.12 3.37
C GLY A 263 -15.89 6.50 2.45
N LEU A 264 -17.13 6.48 2.96
CA LEU A 264 -18.28 5.97 2.23
C LEU A 264 -18.59 6.79 0.97
N ARG A 265 -18.36 8.11 1.00
CA ARG A 265 -18.64 8.97 -0.16
C ARG A 265 -17.67 8.72 -1.32
N ASN A 266 -16.38 8.57 -1.04
CA ASN A 266 -15.38 8.25 -2.07
C ASN A 266 -15.62 6.84 -2.64
N GLN A 267 -15.90 5.84 -1.79
CA GLN A 267 -16.27 4.50 -2.24
C GLN A 267 -17.50 4.52 -3.17
N LEU A 268 -18.61 5.12 -2.73
CA LEU A 268 -19.83 5.21 -3.54
C LEU A 268 -19.62 6.00 -4.84
N MET A 269 -18.71 6.97 -4.83
CA MET A 269 -18.31 7.69 -6.04
C MET A 269 -17.56 6.76 -7.01
N MET A 270 -16.59 5.98 -6.51
CA MET A 270 -15.88 4.99 -7.31
C MET A 270 -16.81 3.92 -7.87
N GLU A 271 -17.73 3.38 -7.08
CA GLU A 271 -18.77 2.43 -7.53
C GLU A 271 -19.58 2.96 -8.74
N ARG A 272 -19.90 4.26 -8.74
CA ARG A 272 -20.58 4.89 -9.89
C ARG A 272 -19.64 5.07 -11.07
N MET A 273 -18.40 5.44 -10.80
CA MET A 273 -17.38 5.80 -11.79
C MET A 273 -16.82 4.61 -12.54
N VAL A 274 -16.64 3.45 -11.91
CA VAL A 274 -16.06 2.25 -12.55
C VAL A 274 -16.88 1.77 -13.75
N THR A 275 -18.17 2.10 -13.79
CA THR A 275 -19.05 1.79 -14.93
C THR A 275 -18.98 2.80 -16.08
N ASN A 276 -18.28 3.94 -15.89
CA ASN A 276 -18.16 5.02 -16.86
C ASN A 276 -16.72 5.22 -17.35
N GLN A 277 -16.35 4.42 -18.35
CA GLN A 277 -15.01 4.40 -18.96
C GLN A 277 -14.54 5.77 -19.49
N ILE A 278 -15.45 6.63 -19.96
CA ILE A 278 -15.09 7.97 -20.43
C ILE A 278 -14.60 8.84 -19.26
N ASN A 279 -15.30 8.77 -18.12
CA ASN A 279 -14.90 9.55 -16.95
C ASN A 279 -13.61 8.99 -16.32
N LEU A 280 -13.42 7.67 -16.28
CA LEU A 280 -12.17 7.07 -15.80
C LEU A 280 -10.96 7.54 -16.62
N ALA A 281 -11.07 7.50 -17.95
CA ALA A 281 -10.01 7.99 -18.83
C ALA A 281 -9.76 9.50 -18.66
N ALA A 282 -10.81 10.28 -18.40
CA ALA A 282 -10.69 11.70 -18.12
C ALA A 282 -9.95 11.97 -16.80
N TRP A 283 -10.25 11.22 -15.74
CA TRP A 283 -9.56 11.31 -14.46
C TRP A 283 -8.10 10.88 -14.54
N HIS A 284 -7.81 9.76 -15.21
CA HIS A 284 -6.42 9.34 -15.45
C HIS A 284 -5.64 10.44 -16.19
N THR A 285 -6.23 11.00 -17.25
CA THR A 285 -5.61 12.09 -18.02
C THR A 285 -5.40 13.35 -17.18
N GLU A 286 -6.39 13.70 -16.36
CA GLU A 286 -6.32 14.86 -15.47
C GLU A 286 -5.27 14.66 -14.38
N ALA A 287 -5.17 13.47 -13.78
CA ALA A 287 -4.13 13.11 -12.83
C ALA A 287 -2.73 13.26 -13.45
N SER A 288 -2.48 12.68 -14.64
CA SER A 288 -1.20 12.88 -15.34
C SER A 288 -0.93 14.36 -15.67
N ARG A 289 -1.97 15.14 -16.00
CA ARG A 289 -1.84 16.59 -16.23
C ARG A 289 -1.45 17.31 -14.94
N GLN A 290 -2.09 17.00 -13.82
CA GLN A 290 -1.82 17.62 -12.53
C GLN A 290 -0.42 17.23 -12.02
N ARG A 291 0.02 15.98 -12.19
CA ARG A 291 1.43 15.59 -11.92
C ARG A 291 2.42 16.42 -12.72
N LEU A 292 2.07 16.87 -13.92
CA LEU A 292 2.95 17.70 -14.74
C LEU A 292 2.98 19.17 -14.29
N ILE A 293 1.86 19.73 -13.82
CA ILE A 293 1.72 21.18 -13.63
C ILE A 293 1.47 21.66 -12.21
N SER A 294 0.96 20.77 -11.33
CA SER A 294 0.68 21.07 -9.94
C SER A 294 1.96 20.99 -9.11
N SER A 295 2.00 21.73 -8.01
CA SER A 295 3.03 21.57 -6.98
C SER A 295 2.63 20.59 -5.87
N VAL A 296 1.38 20.11 -5.88
CA VAL A 296 0.88 19.15 -4.89
C VAL A 296 1.39 17.75 -5.27
N PRO A 297 2.16 17.07 -4.40
CA PRO A 297 2.63 15.70 -4.63
C PRO A 297 1.54 14.68 -4.32
N ASN A 298 1.59 13.53 -4.98
CA ASN A 298 0.72 12.38 -4.72
C ASN A 298 1.51 11.20 -4.11
N GLY A 299 2.58 11.52 -3.38
CA GLY A 299 3.42 10.53 -2.72
C GLY A 299 4.12 9.56 -3.68
N GLU A 300 4.40 9.93 -4.93
CA GLU A 300 4.88 8.95 -5.90
C GLU A 300 6.33 8.52 -5.64
N VAL A 301 6.54 7.23 -5.42
CA VAL A 301 7.87 6.65 -5.21
C VAL A 301 8.13 5.54 -6.23
N GLY A 302 9.13 5.77 -7.07
CA GLY A 302 9.64 4.78 -8.02
C GLY A 302 10.84 4.04 -7.45
N THR A 303 10.84 2.72 -7.57
CA THR A 303 12.00 1.89 -7.25
C THR A 303 12.58 1.28 -8.51
N VAL A 304 13.90 1.44 -8.69
CA VAL A 304 14.66 0.81 -9.77
C VAL A 304 15.52 -0.28 -9.18
N LEU A 305 15.46 -1.47 -9.77
CA LEU A 305 16.31 -2.61 -9.47
C LEU A 305 17.65 -2.43 -10.19
N ASN A 306 18.75 -2.67 -9.47
CA ASN A 306 20.09 -2.58 -10.05
C ASN A 306 20.31 -3.57 -11.21
N VAL A 307 19.57 -4.67 -11.17
CA VAL A 307 19.54 -5.72 -12.20
C VAL A 307 18.09 -6.11 -12.37
N ALA A 308 17.58 -6.07 -13.61
CA ALA A 308 16.25 -6.58 -13.89
C ALA A 308 16.15 -8.05 -13.46
N THR A 309 15.08 -8.40 -12.76
CA THR A 309 14.95 -9.71 -12.12
C THR A 309 13.74 -10.43 -12.66
N THR A 310 13.92 -11.67 -13.08
CA THR A 310 12.83 -12.52 -13.58
C THR A 310 11.94 -12.96 -12.42
N VAL A 311 10.64 -12.64 -12.48
CA VAL A 311 9.64 -12.97 -11.46
C VAL A 311 8.36 -13.45 -12.15
N ASP A 312 7.57 -14.27 -11.48
CA ASP A 312 6.19 -14.58 -11.87
C ASP A 312 5.16 -14.17 -10.82
N GLN A 313 5.62 -13.75 -9.63
CA GLN A 313 4.75 -13.24 -8.58
C GLN A 313 5.45 -12.15 -7.76
N LEU A 314 4.68 -11.12 -7.39
CA LEU A 314 5.05 -10.09 -6.41
C LEU A 314 3.97 -10.00 -5.34
N VAL A 315 4.38 -9.92 -4.09
CA VAL A 315 3.51 -9.70 -2.92
C VAL A 315 3.91 -8.39 -2.27
N PHE A 316 2.93 -7.52 -2.06
CA PHE A 316 3.05 -6.21 -1.45
C PHE A 316 2.34 -6.22 -0.10
N SER A 317 3.01 -5.77 0.95
CA SER A 317 2.46 -5.67 2.31
C SER A 317 3.03 -4.44 3.03
N ALA A 318 2.51 -4.14 4.22
CA ALA A 318 3.09 -3.15 5.14
C ALA A 318 3.45 -3.79 6.48
N GLU A 319 4.28 -3.12 7.28
CA GLU A 319 4.64 -3.57 8.63
C GLU A 319 3.75 -2.90 9.68
N LEU A 320 3.52 -3.58 10.80
CA LEU A 320 2.67 -3.16 11.93
C LEU A 320 3.04 -1.79 12.56
N MET A 321 4.19 -1.21 12.21
CA MET A 321 4.77 -0.02 12.84
C MET A 321 4.95 1.16 11.87
N THR A 322 4.52 1.03 10.62
CA THR A 322 4.60 2.14 9.65
C THR A 322 3.31 2.94 9.70
N SER A 323 3.38 4.23 9.33
CA SER A 323 2.18 4.95 8.87
C SER A 323 1.52 4.02 7.87
N ASN A 324 0.26 3.67 8.13
CA ASN A 324 -0.43 2.78 7.23
C ASN A 324 -0.51 3.45 5.88
N ASP A 325 -0.52 2.61 4.85
CA ASP A 325 -1.27 2.88 3.65
C ASP A 325 -0.49 3.49 2.46
N TYR A 326 -0.39 2.69 1.40
CA TYR A 326 0.13 3.04 0.09
C TYR A 326 -0.65 2.30 -1.00
N SER A 327 -0.57 2.83 -2.22
CA SER A 327 -1.13 2.21 -3.41
C SER A 327 -0.05 1.65 -4.34
N VAL A 328 -0.35 0.55 -5.03
CA VAL A 328 0.52 -0.02 -6.06
C VAL A 328 0.09 0.49 -7.44
N ALA A 329 0.91 1.35 -8.03
CA ALA A 329 0.58 2.06 -9.26
C ALA A 329 1.05 1.34 -10.53
N GLY A 330 2.12 0.53 -10.48
CA GLY A 330 2.54 -0.23 -11.67
C GLY A 330 3.91 -0.90 -11.59
N LEU A 331 4.23 -1.63 -12.66
CA LEU A 331 5.49 -2.36 -12.83
C LEU A 331 6.19 -1.91 -14.11
N VAL A 332 7.51 -1.74 -14.03
CA VAL A 332 8.37 -1.45 -15.19
C VAL A 332 9.07 -2.73 -15.60
N VAL A 333 8.85 -3.16 -16.85
CA VAL A 333 9.42 -4.37 -17.44
C VAL A 333 10.65 -4.00 -18.27
N GLU A 334 11.72 -4.79 -18.15
CA GLU A 334 12.90 -4.64 -18.99
C GLU A 334 12.58 -5.12 -20.43
N ASN A 335 12.68 -4.18 -21.37
CA ASN A 335 12.36 -4.37 -22.79
C ASN A 335 13.58 -4.65 -23.68
#